data_AF-A0A232LMZ4-F1
#
_entry.id   AF-A0A232LMZ4-F1
#
_cell.length_a   1.000
_cell.length_b   1.000
_cell.length_c   1.000
_cell.angle_alpha   90.00
_cell.angle_beta   90.00
_cell.angle_gamma   90.00
#
_symmetry.space_group_name_H-M   'P 1'
#
loop_
_entity.id
_entity.type
_entity.pdbx_description
1 polymer ?
#
loop_
_entity_poly.entity_id
_entity_poly.type
_entity_poly.pdbx_seq_one_letter_code
_entity_poly.pdbx_strand_id
1 'polypeptide(L)'
;MSKLGLAPVITTTKAPKHYGTSCNSTWQASRDRGYPKVRDMWEEEDKCEIMSWFIYMNDDLARDKKIKLPFYRKWAGTNPSGSALEFEDQLYELKLNCTLKSDLNKVPKTCFVKKTRASDSADYIEIHYNLQIENNQSGLMKFSLDIGGEEYSAVNATY
;
A
#
# COMPACT_ATOMS: atom_id res chain seq x y z
N MET A 1 -32.02 -34.49 22.44
CA MET A 1 -30.95 -33.48 22.62
C MET A 1 -29.98 -33.60 21.45
N SER A 2 -30.05 -32.69 20.48
CA SER A 2 -29.13 -32.68 19.33
C SER A 2 -27.76 -32.14 19.78
N LYS A 3 -26.72 -32.96 19.61
CA LYS A 3 -25.34 -32.48 19.66
C LYS A 3 -25.08 -31.66 18.39
N LEU A 4 -25.33 -30.36 18.43
CA LEU A 4 -24.71 -29.42 17.50
C LEU A 4 -23.21 -29.40 17.83
N GLY A 5 -22.46 -30.26 17.16
CA GLY A 5 -21.01 -30.21 17.19
C GLY A 5 -20.57 -28.87 16.61
N LEU A 6 -19.94 -28.04 17.43
CA LEU A 6 -19.26 -26.84 16.95
C LEU A 6 -18.23 -27.30 15.92
N ALA A 7 -18.44 -26.95 14.65
CA ALA A 7 -17.44 -27.16 13.62
C ALA A 7 -16.17 -26.40 14.02
N PRO A 8 -14.97 -26.97 13.84
CA PRO A 8 -13.73 -26.27 14.14
C PRO A 8 -13.63 -25.00 13.29
N VAL A 9 -13.40 -23.86 13.95
CA VAL A 9 -13.22 -22.57 13.28
C VAL A 9 -11.72 -22.35 13.07
N ILE A 10 -11.32 -22.15 11.81
CA ILE A 10 -9.93 -21.81 11.47
C ILE A 10 -9.70 -20.34 11.79
N THR A 11 -8.92 -20.06 12.85
CA THR A 11 -8.64 -18.70 13.33
C THR A 11 -7.37 -18.08 12.73
N THR A 12 -6.46 -18.92 12.24
CA THR A 12 -5.20 -18.50 11.61
C THR A 12 -4.82 -19.45 10.49
N THR A 13 -4.10 -18.93 9.50
CA THR A 13 -3.47 -19.73 8.44
C THR A 13 -2.04 -19.28 8.24
N LYS A 14 -1.18 -20.19 7.78
CA LYS A 14 0.20 -19.85 7.43
C LYS A 14 0.24 -19.20 6.05
N ALA A 15 1.00 -18.12 5.92
CA ALA A 15 1.26 -17.50 4.63
C ALA A 15 2.04 -18.48 3.73
N PRO A 16 1.52 -18.83 2.54
CA PRO A 16 2.18 -19.81 1.68
C PRO A 16 3.39 -19.22 0.94
N LYS A 17 3.50 -17.88 0.87
CA LYS A 17 4.54 -17.14 0.15
C LYS A 17 4.85 -15.82 0.86
N HIS A 18 5.90 -15.14 0.42
CA HIS A 18 6.16 -13.75 0.77
C HIS A 18 5.21 -12.82 0.00
N TYR A 19 4.74 -11.76 0.65
CA TYR A 19 3.93 -10.73 0.02
C TYR A 19 4.49 -9.33 0.26
N GLY A 20 4.47 -8.53 -0.80
CA GLY A 20 5.11 -7.22 -0.82
C GLY A 20 4.55 -6.29 -1.91
N THR A 21 4.92 -5.01 -1.84
CA THR A 21 4.69 -4.03 -2.91
C THR A 21 6.02 -3.37 -3.32
N SER A 22 6.10 -2.87 -4.55
CA SER A 22 7.21 -2.01 -4.96
C SER A 22 6.95 -0.58 -4.48
N CYS A 23 7.97 0.07 -3.93
CA CYS A 23 7.86 1.48 -3.55
C CYS A 23 9.19 2.21 -3.66
N ASN A 24 9.11 3.55 -3.74
CA ASN A 24 10.27 4.40 -3.55
C ASN A 24 10.51 4.60 -2.05
N SER A 25 11.72 4.30 -1.59
CA SER A 25 12.17 4.53 -0.22
C SER A 25 13.40 5.42 -0.23
N THR A 26 13.63 6.16 0.86
CA THR A 26 14.87 6.95 1.01
C THR A 26 16.08 6.01 0.88
N TRP A 27 17.03 6.42 0.04
CA TRP A 27 18.23 5.63 -0.24
C TRP A 27 19.11 5.58 1.01
N GLN A 28 19.55 4.37 1.38
CA GLN A 28 20.39 4.14 2.54
C GLN A 28 21.67 3.42 2.12
N ALA A 29 22.83 4.02 2.45
CA ALA A 29 24.13 3.50 2.03
C ALA A 29 24.46 2.09 2.55
N SER A 30 23.85 1.67 3.66
CA SER A 30 24.01 0.33 4.23
C SER A 30 23.24 -0.75 3.46
N ARG A 31 22.12 -0.38 2.82
CA ARG A 31 21.20 -1.29 2.11
C ARG A 31 21.37 -1.23 0.59
N ASP A 32 21.50 -0.02 0.04
CA ASP A 32 21.30 0.28 -1.38
C ASP A 32 22.59 0.60 -2.13
N ARG A 33 23.76 0.35 -1.52
CA ARG A 33 25.05 0.59 -2.16
C ARG A 33 25.17 -0.23 -3.45
N GLY A 34 25.41 0.44 -4.56
CA GLY A 34 25.54 -0.18 -5.89
C GLY A 34 24.24 -0.17 -6.70
N TYR A 35 23.12 0.26 -6.13
CA TYR A 35 21.85 0.40 -6.84
C TYR A 35 21.63 1.83 -7.38
N PRO A 36 20.83 2.00 -8.45
CA PRO A 36 20.47 3.30 -8.97
C PRO A 36 19.81 4.20 -7.92
N LYS A 37 20.14 5.49 -7.97
CA LYS A 37 19.48 6.53 -7.19
C LYS A 37 18.53 7.31 -8.09
N VAL A 38 17.36 7.63 -7.57
CA VAL A 38 16.43 8.57 -8.18
C VAL A 38 16.22 9.72 -7.22
N ARG A 39 16.47 10.95 -7.64
CA ARG A 39 16.24 12.12 -6.79
C ARG A 39 14.76 12.49 -6.82
N ASP A 40 14.10 12.45 -5.66
CA ASP A 40 12.70 12.88 -5.53
C ASP A 40 12.62 14.37 -5.86
N MET A 41 11.77 14.72 -6.82
CA MET A 41 11.70 16.09 -7.32
C MET A 41 11.08 17.09 -6.35
N TRP A 42 10.39 16.64 -5.30
CA TRP A 42 9.63 17.49 -4.36
C TRP A 42 10.30 17.61 -2.99
N GLU A 43 10.84 16.51 -2.48
CA GLU A 43 11.60 16.44 -1.21
C GLU A 43 13.09 16.64 -1.40
N GLU A 44 13.60 16.54 -2.64
CA GLU A 44 15.02 16.69 -2.95
C GLU A 44 15.92 15.67 -2.25
N GLU A 45 15.35 14.50 -1.94
CA GLU A 45 16.03 13.37 -1.33
C GLU A 45 16.43 12.33 -2.39
N ASP A 46 17.55 11.66 -2.16
CA ASP A 46 17.89 10.47 -2.94
C ASP A 46 16.97 9.32 -2.49
N LYS A 47 16.20 8.76 -3.43
CA LYS A 47 15.36 7.58 -3.25
C LYS A 47 15.88 6.40 -4.07
N CYS A 48 15.40 5.22 -3.74
CA CYS A 48 15.60 3.97 -4.49
C CYS A 48 14.26 3.23 -4.57
N GLU A 49 14.01 2.59 -5.71
CA GLU A 49 12.93 1.61 -5.80
C GLU A 49 13.33 0.35 -5.02
N ILE A 50 12.44 -0.12 -4.14
CA ILE A 50 12.65 -1.32 -3.33
C ILE A 50 11.38 -2.17 -3.34
N MET A 51 11.55 -3.47 -3.07
CA MET A 51 10.45 -4.32 -2.66
C MET A 51 10.26 -4.23 -1.15
N SER A 52 9.11 -3.71 -0.72
CA SER A 52 8.68 -3.70 0.68
C SER A 52 7.89 -4.98 0.98
N TRP A 53 8.58 -5.99 1.52
CA TRP A 53 7.99 -7.25 1.99
C TRP A 53 7.45 -7.08 3.41
N PHE A 54 6.21 -7.50 3.65
CA PHE A 54 5.51 -7.28 4.92
C PHE A 54 4.77 -8.51 5.45
N ILE A 55 4.58 -9.54 4.62
CA ILE A 55 4.23 -10.89 5.06
C ILE A 55 5.31 -11.81 4.55
N TYR A 56 5.91 -12.59 5.42
CA TYR A 56 6.87 -13.62 5.06
C TYR A 56 6.22 -14.99 5.01
N MET A 57 6.77 -15.88 4.18
CA MET A 57 6.34 -17.28 4.14
C MET A 57 6.39 -17.88 5.56
N ASN A 58 5.33 -18.60 5.92
CA ASN A 58 5.09 -19.17 7.25
C ASN A 58 4.72 -18.18 8.37
N ASP A 59 4.52 -16.90 8.06
CA ASP A 59 3.88 -15.98 9.00
C ASP A 59 2.44 -16.40 9.30
N ASP A 60 2.00 -16.14 10.53
CA ASP A 60 0.62 -16.37 10.94
C ASP A 60 -0.29 -15.24 10.44
N LEU A 61 -1.21 -15.61 9.53
CA LEU A 61 -2.25 -14.75 9.02
C LEU A 61 -3.52 -14.97 9.84
N ALA A 62 -3.63 -14.25 10.95
CA ALA A 62 -4.85 -14.21 11.75
C ALA A 62 -6.02 -13.67 10.90
N ARG A 63 -7.18 -14.33 11.01
CA ARG A 63 -8.42 -13.87 10.37
C ARG A 63 -8.79 -12.48 10.86
N ASP A 64 -9.31 -11.65 9.96
CA ASP A 64 -9.82 -10.29 10.20
C ASP A 64 -8.77 -9.30 10.78
N LYS A 65 -7.50 -9.71 10.86
CA LYS A 65 -6.40 -8.82 11.24
C LYS A 65 -5.96 -8.01 10.02
N LYS A 66 -5.97 -6.69 10.18
CA LYS A 66 -5.51 -5.73 9.18
C LYS A 66 -4.07 -5.34 9.43
N ILE A 67 -3.22 -5.53 8.44
CA ILE A 67 -1.88 -4.96 8.37
C ILE A 67 -2.01 -3.65 7.58
N LYS A 68 -1.55 -2.53 8.16
CA LYS A 68 -1.56 -1.22 7.51
C LYS A 68 -0.14 -0.78 7.20
N LEU A 69 0.11 -0.44 5.94
CA LEU A 69 1.40 -0.02 5.43
C LEU A 69 1.29 1.42 4.94
N PRO A 70 1.95 2.39 5.60
CA PRO A 70 1.80 3.79 5.26
C PRO A 70 2.62 4.16 4.02
N PHE A 71 1.99 4.92 3.12
CA PHE A 71 2.59 5.45 1.90
C PHE A 71 2.09 6.87 1.62
N TYR A 72 2.69 7.50 0.62
CA TYR A 72 2.24 8.79 0.11
C TYR A 72 2.45 8.91 -1.39
N ARG A 73 1.67 9.79 -2.04
CA ARG A 73 1.83 10.20 -3.43
C ARG A 73 1.80 11.71 -3.52
N LYS A 74 2.55 12.26 -4.48
CA LYS A 74 2.71 13.71 -4.68
C LYS A 74 2.35 14.12 -6.11
N TRP A 75 1.82 15.32 -6.26
CA TRP A 75 1.52 15.94 -7.55
C TRP A 75 1.91 17.41 -7.56
N ALA A 76 2.26 17.93 -8.74
CA ALA A 76 2.54 19.35 -8.93
C ALA A 76 1.29 20.22 -8.68
N GLY A 77 1.49 21.42 -8.14
CA GLY A 77 0.44 22.40 -7.90
C GLY A 77 -0.47 22.04 -6.73
N THR A 78 -1.63 22.72 -6.64
CA THR A 78 -2.50 22.66 -5.46
C THR A 78 -3.82 21.95 -5.66
N ASN A 79 -4.19 21.61 -6.90
CA ASN A 79 -5.52 21.08 -7.25
C ASN A 79 -5.42 19.98 -8.33
N PRO A 80 -4.82 18.82 -8.04
CA PRO A 80 -4.81 17.71 -8.98
C PRO A 80 -6.24 17.21 -9.23
N SER A 81 -6.50 16.77 -10.44
CA SER A 81 -7.81 16.27 -10.88
C SER A 81 -7.67 15.37 -12.11
N GLY A 82 -8.76 14.66 -12.43
CA GLY A 82 -8.85 13.83 -13.63
C GLY A 82 -7.89 12.65 -13.58
N SER A 83 -7.25 12.35 -14.71
CA SER A 83 -6.36 11.20 -14.88
C SER A 83 -5.11 11.25 -13.99
N ALA A 84 -4.68 12.43 -13.54
CA ALA A 84 -3.58 12.55 -12.59
C ALA A 84 -3.88 11.85 -11.25
N LEU A 85 -5.17 11.71 -10.92
CA LEU A 85 -5.66 11.08 -9.69
C LEU A 85 -6.08 9.62 -9.89
N GLU A 86 -5.73 9.00 -11.01
CA GLU A 86 -5.79 7.55 -11.16
C GLU A 86 -4.73 6.90 -10.28
N PHE A 87 -5.19 6.06 -9.36
CA PHE A 87 -4.33 5.30 -8.46
C PHE A 87 -4.19 3.88 -8.97
N GLU A 88 -2.95 3.40 -9.01
CA GLU A 88 -2.63 2.01 -9.28
C GLU A 88 -1.48 1.56 -8.36
N ASP A 89 -1.66 0.45 -7.66
CA ASP A 89 -0.64 -0.18 -6.83
C ASP A 89 -0.68 -1.70 -7.02
N GLN A 90 0.42 -2.39 -6.72
CA GLN A 90 0.59 -3.80 -7.09
C GLN A 90 1.02 -4.63 -5.89
N LEU A 91 0.31 -5.75 -5.67
CA LEU A 91 0.70 -6.76 -4.70
C LEU A 91 1.48 -7.85 -5.40
N TYR A 92 2.62 -8.23 -4.84
CA TYR A 92 3.50 -9.27 -5.36
C TYR A 92 3.56 -10.49 -4.44
N GLU A 93 3.67 -11.67 -5.06
CA GLU A 93 3.95 -12.97 -4.45
C GLU A 93 5.10 -13.67 -5.20
N LEU A 94 6.31 -13.08 -5.18
CA LEU A 94 7.43 -13.35 -6.11
C LEU A 94 7.15 -12.98 -7.59
N LYS A 95 5.89 -13.04 -8.01
CA LYS A 95 5.34 -12.49 -9.26
C LYS A 95 4.20 -11.53 -8.94
N LEU A 96 3.74 -10.75 -9.92
CA LEU A 96 2.55 -9.92 -9.75
C LEU A 96 1.35 -10.81 -9.36
N ASN A 97 0.73 -10.52 -8.21
CA ASN A 97 -0.46 -11.20 -7.73
C ASN A 97 -1.73 -10.49 -8.23
N CYS A 98 -1.85 -9.21 -7.89
CA CYS A 98 -3.00 -8.40 -8.24
C CYS A 98 -2.64 -6.91 -8.30
N THR A 99 -3.49 -6.17 -9.00
CA THR A 99 -3.36 -4.72 -9.19
C THR A 99 -4.56 -4.05 -8.56
N LEU A 100 -4.31 -3.18 -7.60
CA LEU A 100 -5.31 -2.34 -6.95
C LEU A 100 -5.44 -1.04 -7.74
N LYS A 101 -6.65 -0.75 -8.22
CA LYS A 101 -6.96 0.51 -8.90
C LYS A 101 -7.94 1.33 -8.07
N SER A 102 -7.80 2.65 -8.11
CA SER A 102 -8.75 3.56 -7.48
C SER A 102 -8.81 4.89 -8.22
N ASP A 103 -9.89 5.63 -7.99
CA ASP A 103 -10.06 6.99 -8.47
C ASP A 103 -10.01 7.95 -7.28
N LEU A 104 -8.89 8.65 -7.12
CA LEU A 104 -8.68 9.58 -6.01
C LEU A 104 -9.45 10.89 -6.19
N ASN A 105 -10.14 11.13 -7.32
CA ASN A 105 -11.06 12.26 -7.44
C ASN A 105 -12.23 12.16 -6.45
N LYS A 106 -12.53 10.96 -5.95
CA LYS A 106 -13.60 10.69 -4.97
C LYS A 106 -13.17 10.97 -3.53
N VAL A 107 -11.87 11.17 -3.28
CA VAL A 107 -11.33 11.40 -1.94
C VAL A 107 -11.56 12.87 -1.53
N PRO A 108 -12.03 13.14 -0.30
CA PRO A 108 -12.17 14.48 0.22
C PRO A 108 -10.89 15.30 0.06
N LYS A 109 -11.03 16.55 -0.39
CA LYS A 109 -9.89 17.46 -0.59
C LYS A 109 -9.12 17.76 0.70
N THR A 110 -9.73 17.55 1.87
CA THR A 110 -9.09 17.66 3.18
C THR A 110 -8.00 16.61 3.43
N CYS A 111 -8.02 15.48 2.72
CA CYS A 111 -6.96 14.46 2.81
C CYS A 111 -5.70 14.85 2.03
N PHE A 112 -5.78 15.87 1.18
CA PHE A 112 -4.67 16.33 0.35
C PHE A 112 -3.95 17.51 1.05
N VAL A 113 -2.68 17.29 1.38
CA VAL A 113 -1.83 18.23 2.11
C VAL A 113 -1.04 19.09 1.14
N LYS A 114 -1.27 20.41 1.18
CA LYS A 114 -0.47 21.37 0.41
C LYS A 114 0.91 21.54 1.02
N LYS A 115 1.93 21.53 0.18
CA LYS A 115 3.34 21.68 0.56
C LYS A 115 4.07 22.55 -0.47
N THR A 116 5.25 23.02 -0.09
CA THR A 116 6.16 23.78 -0.97
C THR A 116 7.51 23.11 -0.98
N ARG A 117 8.15 23.07 -2.16
CA ARG A 117 9.52 22.56 -2.30
C ARG A 117 10.53 23.54 -1.71
N ALA A 118 11.54 23.03 -1.03
CA ALA A 118 12.49 23.85 -0.28
C ALA A 118 13.34 24.77 -1.18
N SER A 119 13.77 24.31 -2.35
CA SER A 119 14.69 25.05 -3.22
C SER A 119 14.08 26.28 -3.90
N ASP A 120 12.82 26.21 -4.30
CA ASP A 120 12.19 27.24 -5.14
C ASP A 120 10.75 27.59 -4.74
N SER A 121 10.27 27.07 -3.62
CA SER A 121 8.90 27.25 -3.13
C SER A 121 7.83 26.79 -4.12
N ALA A 122 8.15 25.88 -5.06
CA ALA A 122 7.16 25.32 -5.97
C ALA A 122 6.08 24.58 -5.18
N ASP A 123 4.82 24.93 -5.45
CA ASP A 123 3.67 24.27 -4.84
C ASP A 123 3.54 22.83 -5.32
N TYR A 124 3.30 21.94 -4.38
CA TYR A 124 2.89 20.57 -4.63
C TYR A 124 1.89 20.11 -3.58
N ILE A 125 1.25 19.00 -3.86
CA ILE A 125 0.28 18.41 -2.94
C ILE A 125 0.62 16.95 -2.72
N GLU A 126 0.33 16.48 -1.52
CA GLU A 126 0.60 15.12 -1.09
C GLU A 126 -0.65 14.49 -0.52
N ILE A 127 -0.85 13.20 -0.77
CA ILE A 127 -1.85 12.41 -0.06
C ILE A 127 -1.16 11.27 0.67
N HIS A 128 -1.51 11.08 1.94
CA HIS A 128 -1.11 9.92 2.72
C HIS A 128 -2.19 8.85 2.65
N TYR A 129 -1.76 7.61 2.52
CA TYR A 129 -2.66 6.45 2.47
C TYR A 129 -2.02 5.25 3.13
N ASN A 130 -2.84 4.29 3.53
CA ASN A 130 -2.38 2.96 3.89
C ASN A 130 -2.76 1.99 2.79
N LEU A 131 -1.79 1.18 2.38
CA LEU A 131 -2.10 -0.10 1.76
C LEU A 131 -2.42 -1.09 2.88
N GLN A 132 -3.63 -1.60 2.85
CA GLN A 132 -4.14 -2.51 3.86
C GLN A 132 -4.19 -3.92 3.31
N ILE A 133 -3.71 -4.87 4.11
CA ILE A 133 -3.77 -6.30 3.82
C ILE A 133 -4.58 -6.96 4.92
N GLU A 134 -5.54 -7.77 4.53
CA GLU A 134 -6.44 -8.47 5.44
C GLU A 134 -6.62 -9.91 4.96
N ASN A 135 -6.47 -10.88 5.87
CA ASN A 135 -6.84 -12.26 5.59
C ASN A 135 -8.30 -12.46 5.99
N ASN A 136 -9.20 -12.46 5.01
CA ASN A 136 -10.63 -12.51 5.29
C ASN A 136 -11.08 -13.88 5.85
N GLN A 137 -12.32 -13.96 6.31
CA GLN A 137 -12.91 -15.19 6.86
C GLN A 137 -12.82 -16.41 5.92
N SER A 138 -12.79 -16.18 4.60
CA SER A 138 -12.77 -17.24 3.59
C SER A 138 -11.39 -17.80 3.25
N GLY A 139 -10.29 -17.27 3.78
CA GLY A 139 -8.96 -17.70 3.32
C GLY A 139 -8.23 -16.70 2.45
N LEU A 140 -8.94 -15.71 1.91
CA LEU A 140 -8.43 -14.90 0.83
C LEU A 140 -7.83 -13.61 1.38
N MET A 141 -6.65 -13.28 0.87
CA MET A 141 -6.06 -11.99 1.14
C MET A 141 -6.78 -10.91 0.34
N LYS A 142 -7.22 -9.88 1.05
CA LYS A 142 -7.78 -8.65 0.52
C LYS A 142 -6.71 -7.58 0.59
N PHE A 143 -6.48 -6.90 -0.53
CA PHE A 143 -5.59 -5.76 -0.66
C PHE A 143 -6.42 -4.51 -0.90
N SER A 144 -6.33 -3.51 -0.03
CA SER A 144 -7.19 -2.33 -0.11
C SER A 144 -6.46 -1.00 0.15
N LEU A 145 -7.07 0.07 -0.37
CA LEU A 145 -6.61 1.44 -0.21
C LEU A 145 -7.41 2.11 0.90
N ASP A 146 -6.73 2.47 1.99
CA ASP A 146 -7.30 3.18 3.14
C ASP A 146 -6.76 4.61 3.18
N ILE A 147 -7.64 5.61 3.08
CA ILE A 147 -7.30 7.03 3.16
C ILE A 147 -8.14 7.67 4.25
N GLY A 148 -7.51 8.30 5.23
CA GLY A 148 -8.24 8.94 6.35
C GLY A 148 -9.05 7.96 7.20
N GLY A 149 -8.76 6.65 7.15
CA GLY A 149 -9.52 5.61 7.87
C GLY A 149 -10.70 5.03 7.10
N GLU A 150 -10.91 5.45 5.85
CA GLU A 150 -11.95 4.92 4.96
C GLU A 150 -11.34 4.10 3.82
N GLU A 151 -12.00 2.99 3.48
CA GLU A 151 -11.61 2.14 2.35
C GLU A 151 -12.19 2.69 1.04
N TYR A 152 -11.32 3.05 0.09
CA TYR A 152 -11.73 3.60 -1.22
C TYR A 152 -11.78 2.56 -2.33
N SER A 153 -10.95 1.52 -2.24
CA SER A 153 -10.98 0.40 -3.16
C SER A 153 -10.35 -0.84 -2.54
N ALA A 154 -10.70 -2.01 -3.08
CA ALA A 154 -10.13 -3.27 -2.68
C ALA A 154 -10.11 -4.27 -3.83
N VAL A 155 -9.15 -5.19 -3.78
CA VAL A 155 -9.03 -6.33 -4.69
C VAL A 155 -8.62 -7.56 -3.88
N ASN A 156 -9.12 -8.73 -4.24
CA ASN A 156 -8.66 -9.98 -3.65
C ASN A 156 -7.45 -10.50 -4.42
N ALA A 157 -6.49 -11.07 -3.69
CA ALA A 157 -5.38 -11.79 -4.29
C ALA A 157 -5.88 -12.97 -5.14
N THR A 158 -5.20 -13.21 -6.26
CA THR A 158 -5.43 -14.37 -7.12
C THR A 158 -4.46 -15.49 -6.72
N TYR A 159 -4.96 -16.73 -6.74
CA TYR A 159 -4.22 -17.93 -6.33
C TYR A 159 -4.31 -19.01 -7.39
#